data_AF-A0A4R5AL97-F1
#
_entry.id   AF-A0A4R5AL97-F1
#
_cell.length_a   1.000
_cell.length_b   1.000
_cell.length_c   1.000
_cell.angle_alpha   90.00
_cell.angle_beta   90.00
_cell.angle_gamma   90.00
#
_symmetry.space_group_name_H-M   'P 1'
#
loop_
_entity.id
_entity.type
_entity.pdbx_description
1 polymer ?
#
loop_
_entity_poly.entity_id
_entity_poly.type
_entity_poly.pdbx_seq_one_letter_code
_entity_poly.pdbx_strand_id
1 'polypeptide(L)'
;MLQPPDCPTCQTPTEVVFIGPADRLDGGQTNVWHCHACPTDWAIPVTRWPVADGPDCPYCLTECTSWAALDPDRHGDLWTCHNGHEFVLTLDGTVITPGKEDLDDWAPVWPPHKRDPKDGDAA
;
A
#
# COMPACT_ATOMS: atom_id res chain seq x y z
N MET A 1 -10.43 -6.83 -5.71
CA MET A 1 -10.43 -6.33 -4.32
C MET A 1 -9.09 -6.70 -3.68
N LEU A 2 -8.31 -5.75 -3.15
CA LEU A 2 -7.29 -6.04 -2.14
C LEU A 2 -8.15 -6.47 -0.97
N GLN A 3 -8.48 -7.76 -0.91
CA GLN A 3 -9.21 -8.29 0.24
C GLN A 3 -8.41 -7.86 1.44
N PRO A 4 -8.92 -7.07 2.40
CA PRO A 4 -8.21 -6.63 3.62
C PRO A 4 -7.71 -7.83 4.45
N PRO A 5 -6.68 -7.71 5.33
CA PRO A 5 -6.13 -8.89 5.98
C PRO A 5 -7.16 -9.48 6.90
N ASP A 6 -7.18 -10.80 7.02
CA ASP A 6 -8.04 -11.42 8.00
C ASP A 6 -7.71 -10.84 9.36
N CYS A 7 -8.74 -10.32 10.04
CA CYS A 7 -8.55 -9.83 11.39
C CYS A 7 -8.01 -10.98 12.25
N PRO A 8 -6.86 -10.84 12.91
CA PRO A 8 -6.29 -11.93 13.70
C PRO A 8 -7.17 -12.34 14.88
N THR A 9 -8.13 -11.49 15.27
CA THR A 9 -9.06 -11.74 16.38
C THR A 9 -10.31 -12.50 15.94
N CYS A 10 -10.98 -12.07 14.86
CA CYS A 10 -12.29 -12.61 14.45
C CYS A 10 -12.28 -13.27 13.07
N GLN A 11 -11.16 -13.25 12.36
CA GLN A 11 -10.93 -13.85 11.04
C GLN A 11 -11.98 -13.46 9.98
N THR A 12 -12.58 -12.28 10.14
CA THR A 12 -13.60 -11.76 9.24
C THR A 12 -12.95 -10.74 8.29
N PRO A 13 -12.80 -11.05 6.99
CA PRO A 13 -12.12 -10.14 6.06
C PRO A 13 -12.97 -8.94 5.68
N THR A 14 -14.29 -9.06 5.56
CA THR A 14 -15.13 -7.99 4.94
C THR A 14 -15.23 -6.69 5.73
N GLU A 15 -14.86 -6.71 7.01
CA GLU A 15 -15.01 -5.58 7.94
C GLU A 15 -13.67 -4.94 8.31
N VAL A 16 -12.62 -5.16 7.50
CA VAL A 16 -11.28 -4.69 7.80
C VAL A 16 -10.88 -3.55 6.88
N VAL A 17 -10.38 -2.46 7.46
CA VAL A 17 -9.96 -1.25 6.74
C VAL A 17 -8.52 -0.87 7.08
N PHE A 18 -7.80 -0.35 6.09
CA PHE A 18 -6.48 0.24 6.31
C PHE A 18 -6.65 1.63 6.92
N ILE A 19 -5.98 1.90 8.04
CA ILE A 19 -6.08 3.19 8.74
C ILE A 19 -4.81 4.04 8.63
N GLY A 20 -3.72 3.48 8.09
CA GLY A 20 -2.52 4.22 7.73
C GLY A 20 -1.22 3.54 8.15
N PRO A 21 -0.08 4.06 7.69
CA PRO A 21 1.23 3.56 8.10
C PRO A 21 1.60 4.08 9.50
N ALA A 22 2.46 3.33 10.19
CA ALA A 22 3.09 3.72 11.44
C ALA A 22 4.56 3.28 11.49
N ASP A 23 5.42 4.11 12.07
CA ASP A 23 6.83 3.78 12.28
C ASP A 23 6.99 2.78 13.42
N ARG A 24 7.82 1.77 13.21
CA ARG A 24 8.29 0.87 14.27
C ARG A 24 9.43 1.54 15.01
N LEU A 25 9.48 1.30 16.32
CA LEU A 25 10.57 1.72 17.19
C LEU A 25 11.94 1.21 16.71
N ASP A 26 11.96 0.07 16.00
CA ASP A 26 13.16 -0.57 15.46
C ASP A 26 13.65 0.07 14.13
N GLY A 27 13.01 1.14 13.65
CA GLY A 27 13.36 1.81 12.39
C GLY A 27 12.73 1.22 11.12
N GLY A 28 11.69 0.38 11.26
CA GLY A 28 10.89 -0.15 10.14
C GLY A 28 9.54 0.55 10.01
N GLN A 29 8.75 0.20 8.99
CA GLN A 29 7.38 0.71 8.82
C GLN A 29 6.37 -0.42 9.03
N THR A 30 5.19 -0.09 9.50
CA THR A 30 4.03 -0.98 9.61
C THR A 30 2.83 -0.37 8.93
N ASN A 31 1.93 -1.23 8.46
CA ASN A 31 0.58 -0.83 8.08
C ASN A 31 -0.36 -1.17 9.21
N VAL A 32 -1.16 -0.20 9.63
CA VAL A 32 -2.15 -0.37 10.68
C VAL A 32 -3.51 -0.60 10.04
N TRP A 33 -4.20 -1.61 10.54
CA TRP A 33 -5.51 -2.06 10.08
C TRP A 33 -6.49 -2.02 11.24
N HIS A 34 -7.73 -1.68 10.95
CA HIS A 34 -8.84 -1.68 11.90
C HIS A 34 -9.91 -2.68 11.46
N CYS A 35 -10.43 -3.49 12.37
CA CYS A 35 -11.60 -4.35 12.12
C CYS A 35 -12.85 -3.74 12.76
N HIS A 36 -13.87 -3.44 11.96
CA HIS A 36 -15.17 -2.96 12.41
C HIS A 36 -16.03 -4.06 13.07
N ALA A 37 -15.78 -5.34 12.80
CA ALA A 37 -16.55 -6.45 13.38
C ALA A 37 -16.21 -6.68 14.87
N CYS A 38 -14.94 -6.62 15.25
CA CYS A 38 -14.47 -6.82 16.63
C CYS A 38 -13.67 -5.63 17.22
N PRO A 39 -13.96 -4.40 16.76
CA PRO A 39 -13.23 -3.15 17.02
C PRO A 39 -11.76 -3.26 17.46
N THR A 40 -10.93 -3.95 16.67
CA THR A 40 -9.52 -4.18 17.02
C THR A 40 -8.59 -3.61 15.95
N ASP A 41 -7.50 -2.99 16.40
CA ASP A 41 -6.40 -2.54 15.55
C ASP A 41 -5.23 -3.53 15.60
N TRP A 42 -4.55 -3.72 14.48
CA TRP A 42 -3.29 -4.46 14.42
C TRP A 42 -2.36 -3.92 13.35
N ALA A 43 -1.08 -4.25 13.48
CA ALA A 43 -0.02 -3.79 12.59
C ALA A 43 0.61 -4.97 11.83
N ILE A 44 0.80 -4.81 10.52
CA ILE A 44 1.59 -5.73 9.69
C ILE A 44 2.91 -5.05 9.32
N PRO A 45 4.08 -5.66 9.62
CA PRO A 45 5.37 -5.12 9.22
C PRO A 45 5.51 -5.03 7.70
N VAL A 46 5.93 -3.86 7.21
CA VAL A 46 6.36 -3.70 5.83
C VAL A 46 7.78 -4.23 5.71
N THR A 47 7.97 -5.27 4.91
CA THR A 47 9.31 -5.77 4.56
C THR A 47 9.67 -5.29 3.16
N ARG A 48 10.81 -4.61 3.04
CA ARG A 48 11.32 -4.07 1.77
C ARG A 48 12.45 -4.97 1.26
N TRP A 49 12.28 -5.54 0.08
CA TRP A 49 13.34 -6.24 -0.62
C TRP A 49 13.82 -5.38 -1.79
N PRO A 50 15.12 -5.08 -1.88
CA PRO A 50 15.66 -4.41 -3.05
C PRO A 50 15.50 -5.33 -4.26
N VAL A 51 14.91 -4.82 -5.33
CA VAL A 51 14.79 -5.52 -6.61
C VAL A 51 15.45 -4.65 -7.66
N ALA A 52 16.57 -5.13 -8.22
CA ALA A 52 17.36 -4.36 -9.19
C ALA A 52 16.65 -4.21 -10.55
N ASP A 53 15.66 -5.06 -10.83
CA ASP A 53 14.86 -5.07 -12.07
C ASP A 53 13.36 -4.82 -11.77
N GLY A 54 13.07 -3.99 -10.76
CA GLY A 54 11.71 -3.54 -10.45
C GLY A 54 11.15 -2.54 -11.48
N PRO A 55 9.85 -2.21 -11.42
CA PRO A 55 9.29 -1.15 -12.25
C PRO A 55 9.93 0.20 -11.92
N ASP A 56 10.04 1.06 -12.93
CA ASP A 56 10.42 2.46 -12.72
C ASP A 56 9.38 3.17 -11.87
N CYS A 57 9.85 4.07 -11.01
CA CYS A 57 8.94 4.92 -10.24
C CYS A 57 8.10 5.78 -11.21
N PRO A 58 6.75 5.71 -11.16
CA PRO A 58 5.90 6.47 -12.09
C PRO A 58 6.01 7.99 -11.91
N TYR A 59 6.51 8.44 -10.76
CA TYR A 59 6.65 9.86 -10.41
C TYR A 59 7.98 10.48 -10.85
N CYS A 60 9.08 9.74 -10.72
CA CYS A 60 10.43 10.28 -10.96
C CYS A 60 11.31 9.41 -11.86
N LEU A 61 10.75 8.33 -12.40
CA LEU A 61 11.38 7.44 -13.39
C LEU A 61 12.71 6.84 -12.93
N THR A 62 12.94 6.74 -11.62
CA THR A 62 14.10 6.04 -11.09
C THR A 62 13.87 4.54 -11.14
N GLU A 63 14.88 3.81 -11.62
CA GLU A 63 14.97 2.34 -11.63
C GLU A 63 15.24 1.78 -10.22
N CYS A 64 15.65 2.63 -9.27
CA CYS A 64 15.94 2.25 -7.90
C CYS A 64 14.64 2.12 -7.08
N THR A 65 13.90 1.05 -7.35
CA THR A 65 12.70 0.67 -6.60
C THR A 65 12.93 -0.55 -5.72
N SER A 66 12.05 -0.73 -4.75
CA SER A 66 12.08 -1.86 -3.82
C SER A 66 10.68 -2.37 -3.63
N TRP A 67 10.53 -3.68 -3.73
CA TRP A 67 9.28 -4.36 -3.45
C TRP A 67 9.02 -4.31 -1.94
N ALA A 68 7.85 -3.82 -1.57
CA ALA A 68 7.38 -3.73 -0.20
C ALA A 68 6.16 -4.64 -0.07
N ALA A 69 6.28 -5.78 0.62
CA ALA A 69 5.07 -6.58 0.87
C ALA A 69 4.17 -5.85 1.88
N LEU A 70 2.95 -5.52 1.43
CA LEU A 70 1.86 -5.09 2.31
C LEU A 70 1.28 -6.29 3.09
N ASP A 71 1.14 -7.42 2.39
CA ASP A 71 0.71 -8.73 2.87
C ASP A 71 1.21 -9.78 1.87
N PRO A 72 1.95 -10.81 2.30
CA PRO A 72 2.48 -11.85 1.40
C PRO A 72 1.39 -12.65 0.65
N ASP A 73 0.15 -12.68 1.14
CA ASP A 73 -0.94 -13.49 0.58
C ASP A 73 -1.91 -12.69 -0.32
N ARG A 74 -1.58 -11.43 -0.66
CA ARG A 74 -2.46 -10.54 -1.43
C ARG A 74 -2.00 -10.22 -2.84
N HIS A 75 -3.00 -9.93 -3.66
CA HIS A 75 -2.84 -9.36 -4.99
C HIS A 75 -2.35 -7.90 -4.95
N GLY A 76 -1.39 -7.58 -5.81
CA GLY A 76 -0.84 -6.24 -6.00
C GLY A 76 0.46 -6.04 -5.22
N ASP A 77 1.53 -5.77 -5.96
CA ASP A 77 2.84 -5.52 -5.38
C ASP A 77 2.95 -4.04 -5.03
N LEU A 78 3.10 -3.71 -3.75
CA LEU A 78 3.48 -2.35 -3.37
C LEU A 78 4.97 -2.16 -3.64
N TRP A 79 5.28 -1.05 -4.30
CA TRP A 79 6.63 -0.63 -4.61
C TRP A 79 6.92 0.71 -3.94
N THR A 80 8.17 0.88 -3.56
CA THR A 80 8.70 2.18 -3.15
C THR A 80 9.90 2.53 -4.02
N CYS A 81 10.14 3.82 -4.24
CA CYS A 81 11.44 4.27 -4.71
C CYS A 81 12.29 4.86 -3.58
N HIS A 82 13.58 5.07 -3.83
CA HIS A 82 14.49 5.69 -2.86
C HIS A 82 14.10 7.13 -2.46
N ASN A 83 13.25 7.80 -3.25
CA ASN A 83 12.71 9.13 -2.92
C ASN A 83 11.45 9.06 -2.04
N GLY A 84 10.99 7.87 -1.67
CA GLY A 84 9.84 7.66 -0.79
C GLY A 84 8.48 7.65 -1.50
N HIS A 85 8.43 7.70 -2.84
CA HIS A 85 7.17 7.52 -3.56
C HIS A 85 6.72 6.06 -3.48
N GLU A 86 5.43 5.87 -3.21
CA GLU A 86 4.77 4.56 -3.12
C GLU A 86 3.78 4.41 -4.28
N PHE A 87 3.71 3.21 -4.85
CA PHE A 87 2.76 2.87 -5.91
C PHE A 87 2.51 1.36 -5.91
N VAL A 88 1.34 0.93 -6.38
CA VAL A 88 1.02 -0.48 -6.52
C VAL A 88 1.10 -0.90 -7.98
N LEU A 89 1.76 -2.03 -8.23
CA LEU A 89 1.73 -2.71 -9.51
C LEU A 89 0.72 -3.86 -9.44
N THR A 90 -0.31 -3.76 -10.26
CA THR A 90 -1.31 -4.81 -10.44
C THR A 90 -0.72 -6.02 -11.19
N LEU A 91 -1.35 -7.19 -11.10
CA LEU A 91 -0.89 -8.40 -11.80
C LEU A 91 -0.96 -8.26 -13.34
N ASP A 92 -1.85 -7.41 -13.83
CA ASP A 92 -2.02 -7.05 -15.24
C ASP A 92 -1.06 -5.95 -15.70
N GLY A 93 -0.22 -5.42 -14.81
CA GLY A 93 0.81 -4.42 -15.13
C GLY A 93 0.33 -2.98 -15.07
N THR A 94 -0.92 -2.73 -14.70
CA THR A 94 -1.43 -1.39 -14.36
C THR A 94 -0.71 -0.86 -13.12
N VAL A 95 -0.39 0.43 -13.12
CA VAL A 95 0.22 1.14 -11.99
C VAL A 95 -0.84 2.00 -11.31
N ILE A 96 -1.05 1.77 -10.01
CA ILE A 96 -1.96 2.55 -9.18
C ILE A 96 -1.13 3.45 -8.26
N THR A 97 -1.37 4.76 -8.36
CA THR A 97 -0.71 5.79 -7.57
C THR A 97 -1.66 6.38 -6.51
N PRO A 98 -1.17 6.87 -5.37
CA PRO A 98 -1.95 7.72 -4.48
C PRO A 98 -2.75 8.79 -5.26
N GLY A 99 -4.05 8.95 -4.99
CA GLY A 99 -4.91 9.90 -5.72
C GLY A 99 -5.53 9.38 -7.02
N LYS A 100 -5.08 8.22 -7.54
CA LYS A 100 -5.73 7.50 -8.66
C LYS A 100 -6.32 6.18 -8.20
N GLU A 101 -6.97 6.25 -7.05
CA GLU A 101 -7.60 5.12 -6.36
C GLU A 101 -8.85 4.62 -7.11
N ASP A 102 -9.47 5.46 -7.93
CA ASP A 102 -10.69 5.13 -8.69
C ASP A 102 -10.45 4.22 -9.91
N LEU A 103 -9.20 3.84 -10.19
CA LEU A 103 -8.87 2.98 -11.34
C LEU A 103 -9.32 1.53 -11.15
N ASP A 104 -9.59 1.12 -9.92
CA ASP A 104 -9.96 -0.24 -9.58
C ASP A 104 -10.69 -0.29 -8.23
N ASP A 105 -11.77 -1.07 -8.13
CA ASP A 105 -12.55 -1.32 -6.88
C ASP A 105 -11.71 -1.87 -5.71
N TRP A 106 -10.44 -2.13 -6.00
CA TRP A 106 -9.51 -2.79 -5.13
C TRP A 106 -8.33 -1.94 -4.72
N ALA A 107 -8.12 -0.77 -5.33
CA ALA A 107 -6.98 0.07 -5.06
C ALA A 107 -6.80 0.31 -3.55
N PRO A 108 -5.56 0.36 -3.05
CA PRO A 108 -5.31 0.79 -1.68
C PRO A 108 -5.97 2.14 -1.43
N VAL A 109 -6.42 2.42 -0.20
CA VAL A 109 -6.77 3.80 0.17
C VAL A 109 -5.54 4.43 0.78
N TRP A 110 -5.00 5.48 0.17
CA TRP A 110 -3.83 6.16 0.72
C TRP A 110 -4.24 7.17 1.80
N PRO A 111 -3.42 7.35 2.85
CA PRO A 111 -3.65 8.42 3.81
C PRO A 111 -3.69 9.78 3.11
N PRO A 112 -4.52 10.75 3.55
CA PRO A 112 -4.68 12.03 2.87
C PRO A 112 -3.37 12.82 2.68
N HIS A 113 -2.40 12.63 3.58
CA HIS A 113 -1.09 13.30 3.52
C HIS A 113 -0.12 12.70 2.49
N LYS A 114 -0.43 11.52 1.93
CA LYS A 114 0.34 10.89 0.85
C LYS A 114 -0.23 11.18 -0.54
N ARG A 115 -1.39 11.85 -0.62
CA ARG A 115 -1.91 12.35 -1.89
C ARG A 115 -1.15 13.62 -2.24
N ASP A 116 -0.55 13.67 -3.42
CA ASP A 116 -0.01 14.94 -3.92
C ASP A 116 -1.20 15.87 -4.22
N PRO A 117 -1.23 17.12 -3.71
CA PRO A 117 -2.27 18.08 -4.04
C PRO A 117 -2.47 18.30 -5.56
N LYS A 118 -1.46 17.96 -6.38
CA LYS A 118 -1.51 18.12 -7.84
C LYS A 118 -2.13 16.94 -8.60
N ASP A 119 -2.41 15.81 -7.96
CA ASP A 119 -3.02 14.65 -8.63
C ASP A 119 -4.51 14.86 -8.98
N GLY A 120 -5.10 16.00 -8.60
CA GLY A 120 -6.47 16.39 -8.93
C GLY A 120 -6.64 17.34 -10.13
N ASP A 121 -5.57 17.84 -10.73
CA ASP A 121 -5.65 18.75 -11.90
C ASP A 121 -5.08 18.07 -13.16
N ALA A 122 -5.89 17.20 -13.74
CA ALA A 122 -5.81 16.90 -15.17
C ALA A 122 -7.15 17.29 -15.82
N ALA A 123 -7.22 18.55 -16.24
CA ALA A 123 -8.16 19.03 -17.26
C ALA A 123 -7.36 19.62 -18.43
#